data_AF-A0A9E5N0G6-F1
#
_entry.id   AF-A0A9E5N0G6-F1
#
_cell.length_a   1.000
_cell.length_b   1.000
_cell.length_c   1.000
_cell.angle_alpha   90.00
_cell.angle_beta   90.00
_cell.angle_gamma   90.00
#
_symmetry.space_group_name_H-M   'P 1'
#
loop_
_entity.id
_entity.type
_entity.pdbx_description
1 polymer ?
#
loop_
_entity_poly.entity_id
_entity_poly.type
_entity_poly.pdbx_seq_one_letter_code
_entity_poly.pdbx_strand_id
1 'polypeptide(L)'
;MGNLHFLVPRREALSSTAVERAYVTGLDAVPWISRIEATPDGLVVDRSVTDSGNFHIPWRVDGYGEIVLTTGSLMERSQPYLLEVELARGTLNRIRNQLDIWEQAGMKIPTAITDRLGQAIDRFAQAATSQNHPIEACQLAAEVIATGVQITVDLAASYAEQALKIRHQSAPKLLTLLGASLGHEPLTSAQAQIFLGAFNAGLVPLPWGQIEAVEGKQNWSLTDTQVDWCQHHGLKICSEPLIQFDGSEVPDWLYLWEDDVENVMSFVSDYVRRVVERYQGRFQIWQCAARINTGNFLGISLQNKIRMVLRIVELARQLDPRTPVVITLDQPWGEYVSRQEADLPLHLADTLLRSGLEVSGVGLE
;
A
#
# COMPACT_ATOMS: atom_id res chain seq x y z
N MET A 1 -17.88 -24.86 -5.33
CA MET A 1 -17.72 -23.66 -4.47
C MET A 1 -17.18 -24.16 -3.16
N GLY A 2 -16.06 -23.61 -2.71
CA GLY A 2 -15.51 -23.98 -1.41
C GLY A 2 -16.11 -23.11 -0.31
N ASN A 3 -16.30 -23.69 0.88
CA ASN A 3 -16.82 -22.99 2.04
C ASN A 3 -15.86 -23.07 3.24
N LEU A 4 -15.72 -21.95 3.96
CA LEU A 4 -15.16 -21.94 5.32
C LEU A 4 -16.18 -21.41 6.32
N HIS A 5 -16.36 -22.15 7.40
CA HIS A 5 -17.15 -21.73 8.55
C HIS A 5 -16.24 -21.38 9.72
N PHE A 6 -16.49 -20.23 10.33
CA PHE A 6 -15.78 -19.77 11.52
C PHE A 6 -16.77 -19.55 12.67
N LEU A 7 -16.42 -20.03 13.86
CA LEU A 7 -17.00 -19.59 15.12
C LEU A 7 -16.21 -18.39 15.63
N VAL A 8 -16.92 -17.39 16.13
CA VAL A 8 -16.33 -16.17 16.69
C VAL A 8 -16.96 -15.88 18.05
N PRO A 9 -16.47 -16.52 19.13
CA PRO A 9 -17.00 -16.29 20.47
C PRO A 9 -16.79 -14.85 20.97
N ARG A 10 -15.70 -14.19 20.57
CA ARG A 10 -15.37 -12.81 20.99
C ARG A 10 -15.71 -11.79 19.90
N ARG A 11 -17.02 -11.60 19.66
CA ARG A 11 -17.51 -10.69 18.61
C ARG A 11 -17.09 -9.24 18.80
N GLU A 12 -16.83 -8.82 20.03
CA GLU A 12 -16.37 -7.48 20.35
C GLU A 12 -15.01 -7.12 19.71
N ALA A 13 -14.23 -8.13 19.30
CA ALA A 13 -12.98 -7.95 18.59
C ALA A 13 -13.17 -7.62 17.09
N LEU A 14 -14.36 -7.88 16.54
CA LEU A 14 -14.73 -7.49 15.18
C LEU A 14 -15.32 -6.07 15.19
N SER A 15 -14.81 -5.19 14.33
CA SER A 15 -15.49 -3.92 14.06
C SER A 15 -16.68 -4.11 13.13
N SER A 16 -17.55 -3.10 13.08
CA SER A 16 -18.73 -3.09 12.19
C SER A 16 -18.38 -3.22 10.71
N THR A 17 -17.16 -2.82 10.31
CA THR A 17 -16.68 -2.87 8.92
C THR A 17 -15.63 -3.97 8.70
N ALA A 18 -15.39 -4.85 9.68
CA ALA A 18 -14.38 -5.90 9.56
C ALA A 18 -14.72 -6.90 8.45
N VAL A 19 -16.00 -7.30 8.36
CA VAL A 19 -16.49 -8.27 7.36
C VAL A 19 -16.34 -7.73 5.94
N GLU A 20 -16.66 -6.45 5.73
CA GLU A 20 -16.55 -5.78 4.42
C GLU A 20 -15.10 -5.71 3.91
N ARG A 21 -14.13 -5.74 4.82
CA ARG A 21 -12.68 -5.66 4.56
C ARG A 21 -11.97 -7.01 4.61
N ALA A 22 -12.68 -8.08 4.94
CA ALA A 22 -12.11 -9.42 4.97
C ALA A 22 -11.96 -9.99 3.55
N TYR A 23 -10.99 -10.87 3.35
CA TYR A 23 -10.76 -11.55 2.07
C TYR A 23 -10.00 -12.87 2.27
N VAL A 24 -9.96 -13.72 1.25
CA VAL A 24 -9.19 -14.97 1.23
C VAL A 24 -8.11 -14.87 0.17
N THR A 25 -6.91 -15.38 0.44
CA THR A 25 -5.86 -15.53 -0.58
C THR A 25 -5.46 -16.99 -0.78
N GLY A 26 -4.98 -17.31 -1.98
CA GLY A 26 -4.31 -18.57 -2.28
C GLY A 26 -2.86 -18.63 -1.79
N LEU A 27 -2.18 -19.71 -2.17
CA LEU A 27 -0.75 -19.93 -1.89
C LEU A 27 0.15 -18.86 -2.54
N ASP A 28 -0.30 -18.31 -3.66
CA ASP A 28 0.32 -17.20 -4.40
C ASP A 28 0.07 -15.83 -3.77
N ALA A 29 -0.60 -15.77 -2.62
CA ALA A 29 -1.04 -14.56 -1.94
C ALA A 29 -2.00 -13.68 -2.78
N VAL A 30 -2.61 -14.24 -3.83
CA VAL A 30 -3.59 -13.53 -4.65
C VAL A 30 -4.96 -13.60 -4.01
N PRO A 31 -5.66 -12.46 -3.82
CA PRO A 31 -7.03 -12.46 -3.31
C PRO A 31 -8.01 -13.19 -4.24
N TRP A 32 -8.86 -14.01 -3.66
CA TRP A 32 -9.95 -14.68 -4.36
C TRP A 32 -11.25 -13.90 -4.21
N ILE A 33 -12.03 -13.86 -5.29
CA ILE A 33 -13.41 -13.38 -5.23
C ILE A 33 -14.20 -14.26 -4.26
N SER A 34 -14.66 -13.65 -3.16
CA SER A 34 -15.29 -14.36 -2.05
C SER A 34 -16.47 -13.56 -1.51
N ARG A 35 -17.52 -14.26 -1.07
CA ARG A 35 -18.64 -13.67 -0.31
C ARG A 35 -18.46 -14.04 1.15
N ILE A 36 -18.45 -13.02 2.02
CA ILE A 36 -18.22 -13.19 3.46
C ILE A 36 -19.43 -12.64 4.19
N GLU A 37 -20.03 -13.47 5.04
CA GLU A 37 -21.23 -13.11 5.78
C GLU A 37 -21.07 -13.35 7.27
N ALA A 38 -21.56 -12.40 8.06
CA ALA A 38 -21.72 -12.60 9.49
C ALA A 38 -22.96 -13.45 9.76
N THR A 39 -22.82 -14.42 10.66
CA THR A 39 -23.92 -15.26 11.17
C THR A 39 -24.14 -14.96 12.66
N PRO A 40 -25.11 -15.58 13.34
CA PRO A 40 -25.27 -15.48 14.79
C PRO A 40 -24.11 -16.06 15.62
N ASP A 41 -23.35 -17.03 15.07
CA ASP A 41 -22.29 -17.74 15.82
C ASP A 41 -20.87 -17.45 15.30
N GLY A 42 -20.72 -16.91 14.08
CA GLY A 42 -19.45 -16.40 13.59
C GLY A 42 -19.52 -15.91 12.15
N LEU A 43 -18.70 -16.45 11.26
CA LEU A 43 -18.59 -16.03 9.85
C LEU A 43 -18.71 -17.21 8.90
N VAL A 44 -19.25 -16.97 7.72
CA VAL A 44 -19.24 -17.91 6.59
C VAL A 44 -18.55 -17.25 5.41
N VAL A 45 -17.65 -18.00 4.77
CA VAL A 45 -16.91 -17.56 3.59
C VAL A 45 -17.20 -18.50 2.44
N ASP A 46 -17.88 -18.00 1.43
CA ASP A 46 -18.11 -18.69 0.17
C ASP A 46 -17.10 -18.22 -0.89
N ARG A 47 -16.46 -19.17 -1.58
CA ARG A 47 -15.47 -18.89 -2.62
C ARG A 47 -15.66 -19.79 -3.84
N SER A 48 -15.19 -19.32 -5.00
CA SER A 48 -15.29 -20.05 -6.26
C SER A 48 -14.40 -21.31 -6.30
N VAL A 49 -13.36 -21.38 -5.47
CA VAL A 49 -12.37 -22.47 -5.43
C VAL A 49 -12.44 -23.30 -4.13
N THR A 50 -12.04 -24.57 -4.19
CA THR A 50 -12.01 -25.49 -3.03
C THR A 50 -10.63 -25.64 -2.42
N ASP A 51 -9.61 -24.99 -2.99
CA ASP A 51 -8.24 -25.04 -2.51
C ASP A 51 -8.10 -24.47 -1.09
N SER A 52 -7.01 -24.84 -0.42
CA SER A 52 -6.69 -24.29 0.89
C SER A 52 -6.22 -22.84 0.76
N GLY A 53 -6.69 -21.97 1.63
CA GLY A 53 -6.41 -20.54 1.55
C GLY A 53 -6.25 -19.87 2.91
N ASN A 54 -5.66 -18.69 2.91
CA ASN A 54 -5.49 -17.87 4.10
C ASN A 54 -6.63 -16.87 4.20
N PHE A 55 -7.30 -16.78 5.34
CA PHE A 55 -8.33 -15.80 5.60
C PHE A 55 -7.73 -14.58 6.29
N HIS A 56 -8.05 -13.39 5.78
CA HIS A 56 -7.58 -12.09 6.25
C HIS A 56 -8.76 -11.28 6.77
N ILE A 57 -8.64 -10.71 7.96
CA ILE A 57 -9.72 -9.93 8.57
C ILE A 57 -9.16 -8.84 9.51
N PRO A 58 -9.71 -7.61 9.50
CA PRO A 58 -9.45 -6.64 10.54
C PRO A 58 -9.91 -7.16 11.90
N TRP A 59 -8.99 -7.13 12.86
CA TRP A 59 -9.17 -7.70 14.18
C TRP A 59 -8.63 -6.74 15.24
N ARG A 60 -9.42 -6.47 16.28
CA ARG A 60 -8.97 -5.65 17.42
C ARG A 60 -8.06 -6.46 18.31
N VAL A 61 -6.86 -5.94 18.54
CA VAL A 61 -5.86 -6.49 19.44
C VAL A 61 -5.60 -5.48 20.54
N ASP A 62 -5.71 -5.93 21.79
CA ASP A 62 -5.50 -5.10 22.97
C ASP A 62 -4.09 -4.47 22.93
N GLY A 63 -4.02 -3.15 23.11
CA GLY A 63 -2.77 -2.37 23.03
C GLY A 63 -2.34 -1.93 21.63
N TYR A 64 -2.92 -2.48 20.55
CA TYR A 64 -2.54 -2.16 19.16
C TYR A 64 -3.68 -1.62 18.31
N GLY A 65 -4.91 -1.65 18.81
CA GLY A 65 -6.09 -1.23 18.05
C GLY A 65 -6.47 -2.27 17.01
N GLU A 66 -7.00 -1.83 15.88
CA GLU A 66 -7.42 -2.73 14.81
C GLU A 66 -6.31 -2.93 13.78
N ILE A 67 -5.96 -4.19 13.54
CA ILE A 67 -4.97 -4.58 12.53
C ILE A 67 -5.52 -5.75 11.69
N VAL A 68 -5.05 -5.90 10.46
CA VAL A 68 -5.41 -7.08 9.65
C VAL A 68 -4.61 -8.28 10.14
N LEU A 69 -5.31 -9.31 10.62
CA LEU A 69 -4.71 -10.59 10.96
C LEU A 69 -5.05 -11.63 9.89
N THR A 70 -4.12 -12.55 9.69
CA THR A 70 -4.25 -13.63 8.71
C THR A 70 -4.17 -14.98 9.40
N THR A 71 -5.02 -15.93 9.00
CA THR A 71 -4.96 -17.32 9.47
C THR A 71 -3.76 -18.07 8.88
N GLY A 72 -3.53 -19.31 9.32
CA GLY A 72 -2.80 -20.28 8.50
C GLY A 72 -3.56 -20.63 7.21
N SER A 73 -2.98 -21.51 6.37
CA SER A 73 -3.71 -22.05 5.22
C SER A 73 -4.77 -23.04 5.69
N LEU A 74 -6.03 -22.79 5.36
CA LEU A 74 -7.19 -23.56 5.81
C LEU A 74 -7.83 -24.30 4.64
N MET A 75 -7.94 -25.61 4.78
CA MET A 75 -8.73 -26.45 3.87
C MET A 75 -10.22 -26.30 4.13
N GLU A 76 -11.03 -26.64 3.13
CA GLU A 76 -12.47 -26.80 3.32
C GLU A 76 -12.79 -28.00 4.21
N ARG A 77 -13.71 -27.81 5.17
CA ARG A 77 -14.21 -28.88 6.05
C ARG A 77 -15.58 -28.51 6.63
N SER A 78 -16.35 -29.52 7.04
CA SER A 78 -17.67 -29.33 7.66
C SER A 78 -17.62 -28.75 9.07
N GLN A 79 -16.58 -29.10 9.85
CA GLN A 79 -16.43 -28.59 11.20
C GLN A 79 -15.94 -27.13 11.17
N PRO A 80 -16.61 -26.18 11.84
CA PRO A 80 -16.16 -24.81 11.84
C PRO A 80 -14.81 -24.65 12.55
N TYR A 81 -14.05 -23.62 12.14
CA TYR A 81 -12.82 -23.20 12.77
C TYR A 81 -13.11 -22.23 13.92
N LEU A 82 -12.33 -22.28 15.01
CA LEU A 82 -12.30 -21.17 15.97
C LEU A 82 -11.42 -20.07 15.38
N LEU A 83 -12.00 -18.95 14.97
CA LEU A 83 -11.29 -17.93 14.20
C LEU A 83 -10.06 -17.42 14.94
N GLU A 84 -10.18 -17.08 16.22
CA GLU A 84 -9.10 -16.56 17.05
C GLU A 84 -7.93 -17.54 17.15
N VAL A 85 -8.23 -18.84 17.26
CA VAL A 85 -7.19 -19.88 17.28
C VAL A 85 -6.46 -19.95 15.94
N GLU A 86 -7.18 -19.84 14.82
CA GLU A 86 -6.56 -19.80 13.49
C GLU A 86 -5.75 -18.52 13.24
N LEU A 87 -6.20 -17.37 13.74
CA LEU A 87 -5.47 -16.10 13.68
C LEU A 87 -4.20 -16.16 14.54
N ALA A 88 -4.26 -16.76 15.73
CA ALA A 88 -3.09 -17.01 16.57
C ALA A 88 -2.08 -17.92 15.85
N ARG A 89 -2.56 -19.02 15.24
CA ARG A 89 -1.73 -19.94 14.45
C ARG A 89 -1.03 -19.24 13.29
N GLY A 90 -1.78 -18.45 12.52
CA GLY A 90 -1.24 -17.69 11.40
C GLY A 90 -0.20 -16.66 11.86
N THR A 91 -0.46 -15.98 12.97
CA THR A 91 0.46 -14.99 13.56
C THR A 91 1.80 -15.62 13.96
N LEU A 92 1.77 -16.72 14.71
CA LEU A 92 3.01 -17.44 15.07
C LEU A 92 3.75 -17.99 13.85
N ASN A 93 3.02 -18.49 12.85
CA ASN A 93 3.64 -18.98 11.61
C ASN A 93 4.38 -17.87 10.87
N ARG A 94 3.79 -16.67 10.74
CA ARG A 94 4.45 -15.51 10.11
C ARG A 94 5.69 -15.08 10.87
N ILE A 95 5.63 -15.02 12.20
CA ILE A 95 6.78 -14.65 13.05
C ILE A 95 7.94 -15.63 12.84
N ARG A 96 7.67 -16.93 12.90
CA ARG A 96 8.70 -17.97 12.69
C ARG A 96 9.35 -17.87 11.31
N ASN A 97 8.54 -17.75 10.26
CA ASN A 97 9.07 -17.61 8.90
C ASN A 97 9.91 -16.34 8.75
N GLN A 98 9.47 -15.21 9.31
CA GLN A 98 10.20 -13.96 9.21
C GLN A 98 11.51 -13.98 9.99
N LEU A 99 11.52 -14.61 11.17
CA LEU A 99 12.73 -14.86 11.96
C LEU A 99 13.74 -15.68 11.16
N ASP A 100 13.30 -16.80 10.59
CA ASP A 100 14.18 -17.69 9.81
C ASP A 100 14.78 -16.94 8.60
N ILE A 101 13.97 -16.15 7.88
CA ILE A 101 14.44 -15.32 6.74
C ILE A 101 15.49 -14.30 7.19
N TRP A 102 15.25 -13.58 8.28
CA TRP A 102 16.16 -12.54 8.73
C TRP A 102 17.42 -13.10 9.38
N GLU A 103 17.33 -14.20 10.12
CA GLU A 103 18.50 -14.90 10.65
C GLU A 103 19.40 -15.40 9.51
N GLN A 104 18.82 -15.99 8.46
CA GLN A 104 19.56 -16.39 7.26
C GLN A 104 20.19 -15.20 6.52
N ALA A 105 19.55 -14.03 6.55
CA ALA A 105 20.10 -12.78 6.03
C ALA A 105 21.20 -12.18 6.93
N GLY A 106 21.54 -12.82 8.05
CA GLY A 106 22.62 -12.43 8.96
C GLY A 106 22.17 -11.50 10.09
N MET A 107 20.86 -11.30 10.30
CA MET A 107 20.35 -10.60 11.46
C MET A 107 20.63 -11.41 12.72
N LYS A 108 21.15 -10.74 13.76
CA LYS A 108 21.26 -11.36 15.08
C LYS A 108 19.93 -11.23 15.81
N ILE A 109 19.26 -12.35 16.05
CA ILE A 109 17.99 -12.35 16.78
C ILE A 109 18.26 -12.20 18.30
N PRO A 110 17.69 -11.18 18.97
CA PRO A 110 17.80 -11.05 20.42
C PRO A 110 17.18 -12.24 21.17
N THR A 111 17.86 -12.76 22.20
CA THR A 111 17.38 -13.90 22.99
C THR A 111 16.03 -13.65 23.67
N ALA A 112 15.78 -12.41 24.10
CA ALA A 112 14.49 -12.04 24.67
C ALA A 112 13.31 -12.25 23.70
N ILE A 113 13.55 -12.13 22.39
CA ILE A 113 12.52 -12.40 21.36
C ILE A 113 12.28 -13.91 21.24
N THR A 114 13.35 -14.72 21.19
CA THR A 114 13.21 -16.18 21.09
C THR A 114 12.55 -16.79 22.32
N ASP A 115 12.88 -16.29 23.53
CA ASP A 115 12.29 -16.77 24.78
C ASP A 115 10.79 -16.47 24.84
N ARG A 116 10.39 -15.25 24.46
CA ARG A 116 8.98 -14.85 24.41
C ARG A 116 8.20 -15.61 23.33
N LEU A 117 8.83 -15.88 22.19
CA LEU A 117 8.21 -16.71 21.15
C LEU A 117 7.99 -18.14 21.66
N GLY A 118 8.94 -18.72 22.39
CA GLY A 118 8.77 -20.02 23.04
C GLY A 118 7.54 -20.06 23.96
N GLN A 119 7.40 -19.05 24.83
CA GLN A 119 6.24 -18.91 25.73
C GLN A 119 4.92 -18.76 24.96
N ALA A 120 4.92 -17.99 23.86
CA ALA A 120 3.75 -17.81 23.01
C ALA A 120 3.35 -19.13 22.31
N ILE A 121 4.33 -19.94 21.89
CA ILE A 121 4.09 -21.27 21.31
C ILE A 121 3.49 -22.22 22.36
N ASP A 122 4.01 -22.23 23.59
CA ASP A 122 3.47 -23.06 24.67
C ASP A 122 2.02 -22.67 25.01
N ARG A 123 1.74 -21.36 25.08
CA ARG A 123 0.39 -20.84 25.30
C ARG A 123 -0.54 -21.20 24.14
N PHE A 124 -0.05 -21.13 22.90
CA PHE A 124 -0.81 -21.54 21.72
C PHE A 124 -1.10 -23.03 21.71
N ALA A 125 -0.17 -23.88 22.17
CA ALA A 125 -0.43 -25.30 22.29
C ALA A 125 -1.66 -25.57 23.19
N GLN A 126 -1.75 -24.87 24.33
CA GLN A 126 -2.92 -24.93 25.22
C GLN A 126 -4.20 -24.50 24.48
N ALA A 127 -4.18 -23.34 23.81
CA ALA A 127 -5.32 -22.85 23.03
C ALA A 127 -5.78 -23.85 21.96
N ALA A 128 -4.83 -24.43 21.22
CA ALA A 128 -5.09 -25.38 20.15
C ALA A 128 -5.62 -26.72 20.65
N THR A 129 -5.26 -27.14 21.87
CA THR A 129 -5.75 -28.39 22.49
C THR A 129 -7.04 -28.24 23.29
N SER A 130 -7.43 -27.02 23.68
CA SER A 130 -8.66 -26.74 24.44
C SER A 130 -9.85 -26.32 23.57
N GLN A 131 -9.84 -26.58 22.26
CA GLN A 131 -10.90 -26.12 21.33
C GLN A 131 -12.29 -26.72 21.60
N ASN A 132 -12.38 -27.78 22.41
CA ASN A 132 -13.65 -28.29 22.95
C ASN A 132 -14.30 -27.33 23.97
N HIS A 133 -13.56 -26.34 24.47
CA HIS A 133 -14.05 -25.24 25.30
C HIS A 133 -13.78 -23.91 24.56
N PRO A 134 -14.64 -23.50 23.61
CA PRO A 134 -14.35 -22.39 22.69
C PRO A 134 -13.97 -21.08 23.38
N ILE A 135 -14.63 -20.74 24.49
CA ILE A 135 -14.35 -19.50 25.23
C ILE A 135 -12.93 -19.50 25.78
N GLU A 136 -12.50 -20.59 26.41
CA GLU A 136 -11.14 -20.74 26.96
C GLU A 136 -10.09 -20.73 25.85
N ALA A 137 -10.32 -21.51 24.79
CA ALA A 137 -9.42 -21.54 23.63
C ALA A 137 -9.24 -20.15 22.99
N CYS A 138 -10.32 -19.39 22.81
CA CYS A 138 -10.26 -18.04 22.25
C CYS A 138 -9.61 -17.02 23.20
N GLN A 139 -9.76 -17.18 24.52
CA GLN A 139 -9.03 -16.34 25.49
C GLN A 139 -7.52 -16.58 25.40
N LEU A 140 -7.08 -17.83 25.44
CA LEU A 140 -5.67 -18.19 25.29
C LEU A 140 -5.12 -17.76 23.92
N ALA A 141 -5.89 -17.93 22.85
CA ALA A 141 -5.50 -17.49 21.51
C ALA A 141 -5.34 -15.97 21.41
N ALA A 142 -6.18 -15.19 22.09
CA ALA A 142 -6.04 -13.74 22.13
C ALA A 142 -4.77 -13.28 22.86
N GLU A 143 -4.38 -13.95 23.96
CA GLU A 143 -3.09 -13.71 24.63
C GLU A 143 -1.91 -13.99 23.68
N VAL A 144 -2.00 -15.06 22.89
CA VAL A 144 -1.00 -15.42 21.88
C VAL A 144 -0.92 -14.35 20.79
N ILE A 145 -2.06 -13.86 20.29
CA ILE A 145 -2.11 -12.80 19.28
C ILE A 145 -1.46 -11.54 19.81
N ALA A 146 -1.84 -11.06 21.00
CA ALA A 146 -1.26 -9.85 21.59
C ALA A 146 0.25 -9.98 21.79
N THR A 147 0.70 -11.13 22.32
CA THR A 147 2.13 -11.42 22.50
C THR A 147 2.87 -11.48 21.16
N GLY A 148 2.27 -12.11 20.15
CA GLY A 148 2.83 -12.24 18.80
C GLY A 148 2.94 -10.90 18.07
N VAL A 149 1.96 -10.01 18.23
CA VAL A 149 2.03 -8.65 17.68
C VAL A 149 3.17 -7.87 18.33
N GLN A 150 3.31 -7.91 19.65
CA GLN A 150 4.46 -7.28 20.33
C GLN A 150 5.79 -7.86 19.86
N ILE A 151 5.91 -9.19 19.73
CA ILE A 151 7.12 -9.83 19.19
C ILE A 151 7.44 -9.30 17.78
N THR A 152 6.43 -9.14 16.94
CA THR A 152 6.60 -8.62 15.57
C THR A 152 7.13 -7.18 15.58
N VAL A 153 6.60 -6.32 16.45
CA VAL A 153 7.08 -4.94 16.64
C VAL A 153 8.54 -4.92 17.09
N ASP A 154 8.89 -5.70 18.11
CA ASP A 154 10.25 -5.77 18.66
C ASP A 154 11.25 -6.31 17.64
N LEU A 155 10.82 -7.32 16.87
CA LEU A 155 11.64 -7.92 15.82
C LEU A 155 11.92 -6.93 14.69
N ALA A 156 10.90 -6.20 14.22
CA ALA A 156 11.05 -5.17 13.21
C ALA A 156 11.96 -4.01 13.69
N ALA A 157 11.80 -3.57 14.94
CA ALA A 157 12.66 -2.55 15.54
C ALA A 157 14.12 -3.01 15.60
N SER A 158 14.37 -4.26 16.02
CA SER A 158 15.73 -4.83 16.07
C SER A 158 16.36 -4.94 14.67
N TYR A 159 15.58 -5.33 13.66
CA TYR A 159 16.04 -5.38 12.27
C TYR A 159 16.41 -3.98 11.79
N ALA A 160 15.54 -2.99 12.01
CA ALA A 160 15.76 -1.61 11.61
C ALA A 160 17.04 -1.04 12.26
N GLU A 161 17.25 -1.25 13.56
CA GLU A 161 18.46 -0.79 14.26
C GLU A 161 19.74 -1.38 13.65
N GLN A 162 19.76 -2.70 13.41
CA GLN A 162 20.92 -3.37 12.83
C GLN A 162 21.20 -2.91 11.39
N ALA A 163 20.14 -2.82 10.56
CA ALA A 163 20.26 -2.37 9.18
C ALA A 163 20.74 -0.92 9.08
N LEU A 164 20.22 -0.03 9.95
CA LEU A 164 20.63 1.36 10.02
C LEU A 164 22.07 1.50 10.48
N LYS A 165 22.50 0.72 11.48
CA LYS A 165 23.89 0.71 11.96
C LYS A 165 24.87 0.37 10.84
N ILE A 166 24.53 -0.60 9.98
CA ILE A 166 25.36 -0.95 8.81
C ILE A 166 25.39 0.20 7.81
N ARG A 167 24.23 0.77 7.44
CA ARG A 167 24.17 1.89 6.49
C ARG A 167 24.94 3.13 6.98
N HIS A 168 24.91 3.39 8.27
CA HIS A 168 25.64 4.51 8.88
C HIS A 168 27.16 4.34 8.90
N GLN A 169 27.68 3.13 8.69
CA GLN A 169 29.12 2.93 8.49
C GLN A 169 29.59 3.49 7.14
N SER A 170 28.72 3.46 6.11
CA SER A 170 29.04 3.98 4.77
C SER A 170 28.79 5.48 4.66
N ALA A 171 27.77 6.02 5.32
CA ALA A 171 27.48 7.45 5.31
C ALA A 171 26.86 7.94 6.62
N PRO A 172 27.31 9.08 7.19
CA PRO A 172 26.74 9.61 8.43
C PRO A 172 25.27 10.01 8.31
N LYS A 173 24.82 10.40 7.12
CA LYS A 173 23.41 10.63 6.78
C LYS A 173 22.97 9.67 5.69
N LEU A 174 21.78 9.10 5.84
CA LEU A 174 21.17 8.27 4.80
C LEU A 174 20.84 9.12 3.57
N LEU A 175 20.99 8.54 2.39
CA LEU A 175 20.60 9.15 1.12
C LEU A 175 19.10 9.01 0.82
N THR A 176 18.36 8.30 1.68
CA THR A 176 16.92 8.11 1.56
C THR A 176 16.20 9.45 1.64
N LEU A 177 15.29 9.68 0.70
CA LEU A 177 14.42 10.84 0.72
C LEU A 177 13.26 10.55 1.67
N LEU A 178 13.13 11.40 2.69
CA LEU A 178 11.96 11.51 3.55
C LEU A 178 11.30 12.83 3.19
N GLY A 179 10.17 12.74 2.48
CA GLY A 179 9.44 13.92 2.01
C GLY A 179 7.98 13.88 2.38
N ALA A 180 7.34 15.05 2.28
CA ALA A 180 5.91 15.23 2.44
C ALA A 180 5.37 16.17 1.36
N SER A 181 4.07 16.05 1.08
CA SER A 181 3.35 16.97 0.20
C SER A 181 3.38 18.39 0.75
N LEU A 182 3.57 19.37 -0.13
CA LEU A 182 3.43 20.79 0.20
C LEU A 182 1.97 21.27 0.12
N GLY A 183 1.06 20.44 -0.40
CA GLY A 183 -0.37 20.75 -0.52
C GLY A 183 -0.68 21.89 -1.49
N HIS A 184 -1.96 22.30 -1.54
CA HIS A 184 -2.46 23.31 -2.49
C HIS A 184 -2.38 24.75 -1.97
N GLU A 185 -1.61 25.01 -0.92
CA GLU A 185 -1.38 26.34 -0.37
C GLU A 185 0.08 26.50 0.07
N PRO A 186 0.64 27.72 0.08
CA PRO A 186 1.96 27.94 0.64
C PRO A 186 1.98 27.62 2.14
N LEU A 187 3.04 26.95 2.59
CA LEU A 187 3.21 26.66 4.01
C LEU A 187 3.29 27.94 4.84
N THR A 188 2.55 27.98 5.95
CA THR A 188 2.74 29.01 6.97
C THR A 188 4.14 28.89 7.60
N SER A 189 4.64 29.96 8.21
CA SER A 189 5.97 29.93 8.86
C SER A 189 6.12 28.82 9.92
N ALA A 190 5.04 28.51 10.65
CA ALA A 190 5.03 27.43 11.64
C ALA A 190 5.13 26.05 10.97
N GLN A 191 4.35 25.81 9.91
CA GLN A 191 4.42 24.58 9.13
C GLN A 191 5.79 24.41 8.46
N ALA A 192 6.33 25.48 7.88
CA ALA A 192 7.65 25.48 7.24
C ALA A 192 8.75 25.09 8.23
N GLN A 193 8.72 25.61 9.47
CA GLN A 193 9.70 25.24 10.49
C GLN A 193 9.62 23.74 10.85
N ILE A 194 8.41 23.21 11.01
CA ILE A 194 8.20 21.79 11.28
C ILE A 194 8.68 20.95 10.09
N PHE A 195 8.33 21.37 8.87
CA PHE A 195 8.67 20.69 7.63
C PHE A 195 10.19 20.54 7.48
N LEU A 196 10.93 21.64 7.63
CA LEU A 196 12.39 21.68 7.49
C LEU A 196 13.12 20.92 8.62
N GLY A 197 12.48 20.74 9.77
CA GLY A 197 13.01 19.92 10.86
C GLY A 197 12.83 18.42 10.64
N ALA A 198 11.85 18.01 9.84
CA ALA A 198 11.46 16.61 9.65
C ALA A 198 11.87 16.02 8.30
N PHE A 199 11.80 16.81 7.22
CA PHE A 199 11.92 16.32 5.84
C PHE A 199 13.18 16.84 5.14
N ASN A 200 13.72 16.01 4.24
CA ASN A 200 14.83 16.39 3.35
C ASN A 200 14.40 16.49 1.87
N ALA A 201 13.12 16.23 1.58
CA ALA A 201 12.50 16.36 0.28
C ALA A 201 11.11 17.00 0.37
N GLY A 202 10.71 17.74 -0.66
CA GLY A 202 9.35 18.24 -0.85
C GLY A 202 8.69 17.57 -2.03
N LEU A 203 7.47 17.07 -1.83
CA LEU A 203 6.58 16.63 -2.90
C LEU A 203 5.78 17.85 -3.35
N VAL A 204 6.01 18.31 -4.58
CA VAL A 204 5.35 19.50 -5.14
C VAL A 204 4.12 19.04 -5.92
N PRO A 205 2.90 19.47 -5.53
CA PRO A 205 1.69 19.20 -6.27
C PRO A 205 1.70 19.82 -7.66
N LEU A 206 1.11 19.11 -8.62
CA LEU A 206 0.93 19.55 -10.00
C LEU A 206 -0.57 19.49 -10.37
N PRO A 207 -1.42 20.26 -9.67
CA PRO A 207 -2.87 20.21 -9.82
C PRO A 207 -3.28 20.82 -11.17
N TRP A 208 -3.48 19.99 -12.21
CA TRP A 208 -3.81 20.49 -13.55
C TRP A 208 -5.07 21.34 -13.53
N GLY A 209 -6.09 20.95 -12.76
CA GLY A 209 -7.32 21.71 -12.57
C GLY A 209 -7.12 23.12 -12.01
N GLN A 210 -6.11 23.34 -11.16
CA GLN A 210 -5.79 24.69 -10.65
C GLN A 210 -4.85 25.44 -11.60
N ILE A 211 -3.91 24.73 -12.22
CA ILE A 211 -2.95 25.31 -13.16
C ILE A 211 -3.67 25.83 -14.40
N GLU A 212 -4.65 25.09 -14.93
CA GLU A 212 -5.39 25.43 -16.15
C GLU A 212 -6.90 25.32 -15.91
N ALA A 213 -7.39 26.06 -14.90
CA ALA A 213 -8.81 26.10 -14.55
C ALA A 213 -9.71 26.52 -15.73
N VAL A 214 -9.17 27.33 -16.65
CA VAL A 214 -9.81 27.67 -17.92
C VAL A 214 -8.88 27.24 -19.05
N GLU A 215 -9.42 26.51 -20.02
CA GLU A 215 -8.68 26.00 -21.18
C GLU A 215 -7.78 27.08 -21.80
N GLY A 216 -6.49 26.77 -21.94
CA GLY A 216 -5.48 27.67 -22.51
C GLY A 216 -4.98 28.78 -21.59
N LYS A 217 -5.57 28.98 -20.39
CA LYS A 217 -5.13 30.00 -19.42
C LYS A 217 -4.42 29.33 -18.25
N GLN A 218 -3.10 29.44 -18.25
CA GLN A 218 -2.26 28.84 -17.23
C GLN A 218 -1.93 29.80 -16.09
N ASN A 219 -1.95 29.29 -14.87
CA ASN A 219 -1.47 29.94 -13.67
C ASN A 219 -0.50 29.02 -12.90
N TRP A 220 0.79 29.33 -12.98
CA TRP A 220 1.86 28.56 -12.33
C TRP A 220 2.26 29.11 -10.96
N SER A 221 1.61 30.16 -10.46
CA SER A 221 2.11 30.96 -9.35
C SER A 221 2.38 30.16 -8.08
N LEU A 222 1.47 29.24 -7.71
CA LEU A 222 1.60 28.42 -6.51
C LEU A 222 2.74 27.40 -6.66
N THR A 223 2.71 26.61 -7.72
CA THR A 223 3.73 25.59 -8.00
C THR A 223 5.12 26.22 -8.10
N ASP A 224 5.27 27.35 -8.81
CA ASP A 224 6.54 28.08 -8.88
C ASP A 224 7.04 28.50 -7.49
N THR A 225 6.15 29.08 -6.67
CA THR A 225 6.48 29.50 -5.30
C THR A 225 6.97 28.33 -4.46
N GLN A 226 6.32 27.16 -4.59
CA GLN A 226 6.69 25.95 -3.85
C GLN A 226 8.02 25.35 -4.33
N VAL A 227 8.26 25.31 -5.65
CA VAL A 227 9.55 24.84 -6.21
C VAL A 227 10.68 25.78 -5.78
N ASP A 228 10.48 27.10 -5.87
CA ASP A 228 11.44 28.11 -5.43
C ASP A 228 11.74 27.96 -3.93
N TRP A 229 10.70 27.74 -3.10
CA TRP A 229 10.85 27.52 -1.67
C TRP A 229 11.69 26.28 -1.35
N CYS A 230 11.44 25.16 -2.03
CA CYS A 230 12.25 23.94 -1.87
C CYS A 230 13.71 24.16 -2.25
N GLN A 231 13.97 24.82 -3.38
CA GLN A 231 15.33 25.12 -3.82
C GLN A 231 16.06 26.04 -2.86
N HIS A 232 15.38 27.07 -2.36
CA HIS A 232 15.94 28.02 -1.39
C HIS A 232 16.43 27.32 -0.12
N HIS A 233 15.69 26.30 0.34
CA HIS A 233 16.01 25.54 1.55
C HIS A 233 16.87 24.29 1.28
N GLY A 234 17.29 24.06 0.03
CA GLY A 234 18.14 22.92 -0.35
C GLY A 234 17.45 21.56 -0.25
N LEU A 235 16.12 21.51 -0.29
CA LEU A 235 15.33 20.29 -0.31
C LEU A 235 15.45 19.61 -1.68
N LYS A 236 15.38 18.27 -1.68
CA LYS A 236 15.15 17.53 -2.93
C LYS A 236 13.69 17.69 -3.36
N ILE A 237 13.46 17.90 -4.64
CA ILE A 237 12.14 18.15 -5.20
C ILE A 237 11.68 16.89 -5.93
N CYS A 238 10.58 16.32 -5.47
CA CYS A 238 9.88 15.25 -6.18
C CYS A 238 8.55 15.81 -6.65
N SER A 239 8.12 15.43 -7.85
CA SER A 239 6.75 15.74 -8.24
C SER A 239 5.78 14.82 -7.51
N GLU A 240 4.61 15.34 -7.20
CA GLU A 240 3.43 14.50 -7.15
C GLU A 240 3.09 13.97 -8.56
N PRO A 241 2.12 13.04 -8.72
CA PRO A 241 1.79 12.49 -10.03
C PRO A 241 1.48 13.59 -11.04
N LEU A 242 2.11 13.54 -12.21
CA LEU A 242 1.74 14.41 -13.34
C LEU A 242 0.27 14.20 -13.71
N ILE A 243 -0.18 12.94 -13.72
CA ILE A 243 -1.59 12.58 -13.91
C ILE A 243 -2.03 11.58 -12.84
N GLN A 244 -3.13 11.90 -12.17
CA GLN A 244 -3.83 10.98 -11.28
C GLN A 244 -5.05 10.41 -12.01
N PHE A 245 -5.08 9.08 -12.18
CA PHE A 245 -6.13 8.40 -12.96
C PHE A 245 -7.45 8.21 -12.20
N ASP A 246 -7.67 8.92 -11.10
CA ASP A 246 -8.96 9.03 -10.41
C ASP A 246 -9.75 10.30 -10.77
N GLY A 247 -9.16 11.18 -11.59
CA GLY A 247 -9.81 12.41 -12.06
C GLY A 247 -9.88 13.53 -11.03
N SER A 248 -9.21 13.40 -9.88
CA SER A 248 -9.23 14.40 -8.80
C SER A 248 -8.52 15.71 -9.15
N GLU A 249 -7.46 15.64 -9.95
CA GLU A 249 -6.56 16.77 -10.24
C GLU A 249 -6.72 17.33 -11.67
N VAL A 250 -7.73 16.90 -12.43
CA VAL A 250 -7.95 17.38 -13.82
C VAL A 250 -8.91 18.57 -13.89
N PRO A 251 -8.81 19.43 -14.92
CA PRO A 251 -9.74 20.53 -15.11
C PRO A 251 -11.16 20.09 -15.48
N ASP A 252 -12.16 20.82 -15.00
CA ASP A 252 -13.58 20.56 -15.31
C ASP A 252 -13.89 20.56 -16.82
N TRP A 253 -13.20 21.40 -17.60
CA TRP A 253 -13.41 21.48 -19.04
C TRP A 253 -12.99 20.20 -19.78
N LEU A 254 -12.15 19.35 -19.17
CA LEU A 254 -11.72 18.09 -19.77
C LEU A 254 -12.89 17.08 -19.88
N TYR A 255 -13.88 17.17 -18.99
CA TYR A 255 -15.08 16.30 -19.04
C TYR A 255 -15.91 16.49 -20.31
N LEU A 256 -15.80 17.65 -20.97
CA LEU A 256 -16.47 17.89 -22.27
C LEU A 256 -15.93 16.98 -23.39
N TRP A 257 -14.80 16.30 -23.15
CA TRP A 257 -14.09 15.46 -24.11
C TRP A 257 -14.03 14.00 -23.68
N GLU A 258 -14.82 13.56 -22.70
CA GLU A 258 -14.76 12.19 -22.15
C GLU A 258 -15.00 11.10 -23.21
N ASP A 259 -15.82 11.39 -24.22
CA ASP A 259 -16.11 10.49 -25.35
C ASP A 259 -15.01 10.48 -26.44
N ASP A 260 -14.01 11.37 -26.36
CA ASP A 260 -12.94 11.53 -27.33
C ASP A 260 -11.56 11.29 -26.72
N VAL A 261 -11.24 10.00 -26.58
CA VAL A 261 -9.98 9.54 -25.97
C VAL A 261 -8.75 10.12 -26.68
N GLU A 262 -8.78 10.31 -28.00
CA GLU A 262 -7.62 10.80 -28.73
C GLU A 262 -7.37 12.29 -28.46
N ASN A 263 -8.43 13.11 -28.31
CA ASN A 263 -8.29 14.49 -27.84
C ASN A 263 -7.83 14.55 -26.37
N VAL A 264 -8.38 13.71 -25.49
CA VAL A 264 -7.91 13.61 -24.09
C VAL A 264 -6.42 13.24 -24.03
N MET A 265 -5.97 12.27 -24.83
CA MET A 265 -4.55 11.92 -24.98
C MET A 265 -3.70 13.12 -25.40
N SER A 266 -4.20 13.95 -26.31
CA SER A 266 -3.51 15.17 -26.76
C SER A 266 -3.39 16.19 -25.64
N PHE A 267 -4.49 16.50 -24.94
CA PHE A 267 -4.48 17.47 -23.83
C PHE A 267 -3.57 17.03 -22.70
N VAL A 268 -3.59 15.74 -22.33
CA VAL A 268 -2.68 15.17 -21.33
C VAL A 268 -1.22 15.31 -21.79
N SER A 269 -0.94 14.99 -23.06
CA SER A 269 0.41 15.12 -23.63
C SER A 269 0.91 16.56 -23.60
N ASP A 270 0.05 17.53 -23.93
CA ASP A 270 0.39 18.95 -23.95
C ASP A 270 0.57 19.50 -22.54
N TYR A 271 -0.26 19.09 -21.57
CA TYR A 271 -0.07 19.42 -20.17
C TYR A 271 1.27 18.90 -19.63
N VAL A 272 1.53 17.60 -19.80
CA VAL A 272 2.78 16.96 -19.36
C VAL A 272 4.00 17.63 -19.99
N ARG A 273 3.94 17.92 -21.29
CA ARG A 273 5.02 18.64 -21.99
C ARG A 273 5.30 19.98 -21.32
N ARG A 274 4.27 20.81 -21.11
CA ARG A 274 4.38 22.14 -20.51
C ARG A 274 4.97 22.08 -19.11
N VAL A 275 4.53 21.13 -18.28
CA VAL A 275 5.04 20.94 -16.91
C VAL A 275 6.51 20.55 -16.92
N VAL A 276 6.88 19.51 -17.69
CA VAL A 276 8.25 18.99 -17.71
C VAL A 276 9.21 20.00 -18.33
N GLU A 277 8.83 20.70 -19.41
CA GLU A 277 9.63 21.78 -20.00
C GLU A 277 9.85 22.93 -19.01
N ARG A 278 8.81 23.32 -18.26
CA ARG A 278 8.90 24.42 -17.28
C ARG A 278 9.87 24.11 -16.14
N TYR A 279 9.87 22.88 -15.64
CA TYR A 279 10.60 22.51 -14.42
C TYR A 279 11.79 21.56 -14.68
N GLN A 280 12.17 21.37 -15.94
CA GLN A 280 13.30 20.54 -16.35
C GLN A 280 14.55 20.82 -15.51
N GLY A 281 15.15 19.77 -14.97
CA GLY A 281 16.38 19.86 -14.17
C GLY A 281 16.22 20.47 -12.78
N ARG A 282 15.01 20.90 -12.39
CA ARG A 282 14.71 21.37 -11.02
C ARG A 282 14.27 20.21 -10.12
N PHE A 283 13.65 19.19 -10.70
CA PHE A 283 13.12 18.01 -10.00
C PHE A 283 14.18 16.91 -9.95
N GLN A 284 14.13 16.07 -8.92
CA GLN A 284 14.98 14.88 -8.77
C GLN A 284 14.23 13.58 -9.04
N ILE A 285 12.90 13.60 -8.99
CA ILE A 285 12.03 12.49 -9.37
C ILE A 285 10.77 13.06 -10.03
N TRP A 286 10.40 12.49 -11.18
CA TRP A 286 9.11 12.68 -11.81
C TRP A 286 8.20 11.49 -11.52
N GLN A 287 7.18 11.68 -10.69
CA GLN A 287 6.06 10.75 -10.59
C GLN A 287 5.14 11.00 -11.78
N CYS A 288 5.20 10.12 -12.79
CA CYS A 288 4.51 10.34 -14.07
C CYS A 288 3.01 10.03 -13.98
N ALA A 289 2.64 9.01 -13.22
CA ALA A 289 1.27 8.56 -13.12
C ALA A 289 1.00 7.89 -11.77
N ALA A 290 -0.23 7.99 -11.28
CA ALA A 290 -0.72 7.26 -10.12
C ALA A 290 -2.14 6.71 -10.33
N ARG A 291 -2.52 5.74 -9.50
CA ARG A 291 -3.90 5.19 -9.42
C ARG A 291 -4.43 4.59 -10.72
N ILE A 292 -3.54 4.07 -11.57
CA ILE A 292 -3.92 3.48 -12.87
C ILE A 292 -4.86 2.29 -12.68
N ASN A 293 -4.66 1.52 -11.61
CA ASN A 293 -5.38 0.28 -11.33
C ASN A 293 -6.73 0.47 -10.60
N THR A 294 -6.88 1.51 -9.79
CA THR A 294 -8.11 1.76 -8.99
C THR A 294 -8.92 2.97 -9.47
N GLY A 295 -8.27 3.97 -10.06
CA GLY A 295 -8.90 5.23 -10.42
C GLY A 295 -9.83 5.12 -11.62
N ASN A 296 -10.90 5.91 -11.64
CA ASN A 296 -11.76 6.09 -12.81
C ASN A 296 -11.46 7.44 -13.49
N PHE A 297 -10.78 7.39 -14.64
CA PHE A 297 -10.38 8.57 -15.39
C PHE A 297 -11.30 8.75 -16.60
N LEU A 298 -12.35 9.56 -16.49
CA LEU A 298 -13.30 9.85 -17.59
C LEU A 298 -13.88 8.59 -18.27
N GLY A 299 -14.08 7.50 -17.52
CA GLY A 299 -14.56 6.23 -18.10
C GLY A 299 -13.58 5.53 -19.06
N ILE A 300 -12.34 6.02 -19.18
CA ILE A 300 -11.33 5.50 -20.09
C ILE A 300 -10.94 4.07 -19.69
N SER A 301 -10.86 3.17 -20.68
CA SER A 301 -10.49 1.77 -20.47
C SER A 301 -9.04 1.63 -19.96
N LEU A 302 -8.76 0.54 -19.24
CA LEU A 302 -7.41 0.26 -18.74
C LEU A 302 -6.37 0.22 -19.87
N GLN A 303 -6.71 -0.34 -21.03
CA GLN A 303 -5.82 -0.36 -22.20
C GLN A 303 -5.44 1.05 -22.65
N ASN A 304 -6.40 1.98 -22.69
CA ASN A 304 -6.13 3.37 -23.05
C ASN A 304 -5.38 4.12 -21.93
N LYS A 305 -5.64 3.82 -20.65
CA LYS A 305 -4.82 4.36 -19.54
C LYS A 305 -3.37 3.88 -19.65
N ILE A 306 -3.12 2.62 -20.00
CA ILE A 306 -1.78 2.11 -20.25
C ILE A 306 -1.12 2.89 -21.40
N ARG A 307 -1.81 3.08 -22.54
CA ARG A 307 -1.32 3.93 -23.64
C ARG A 307 -0.98 5.36 -23.18
N MET A 308 -1.81 5.96 -22.33
CA MET A 308 -1.54 7.27 -21.71
C MET A 308 -0.25 7.25 -20.90
N VAL A 309 -0.10 6.28 -20.00
CA VAL A 309 1.09 6.15 -19.14
C VAL A 309 2.37 6.01 -19.96
N LEU A 310 2.36 5.16 -20.98
CA LEU A 310 3.50 5.01 -21.89
C LEU A 310 3.86 6.36 -22.51
N ARG A 311 2.86 7.09 -23.02
CA ARG A 311 3.07 8.39 -23.63
C ARG A 311 3.60 9.44 -22.65
N ILE A 312 3.08 9.48 -21.43
CA ILE A 312 3.53 10.41 -20.38
C ILE A 312 5.00 10.16 -20.03
N VAL A 313 5.37 8.90 -19.82
CA VAL A 313 6.75 8.52 -19.48
C VAL A 313 7.70 8.80 -20.65
N GLU A 314 7.31 8.49 -21.89
CA GLU A 314 8.08 8.85 -23.08
C GLU A 314 8.36 10.35 -23.16
N LEU A 315 7.33 11.17 -22.95
CA LEU A 315 7.46 12.64 -22.96
C LEU A 315 8.39 13.13 -21.84
N ALA A 316 8.19 12.64 -20.61
CA ALA A 316 9.04 13.02 -19.48
C ALA A 316 10.51 12.68 -19.73
N ARG A 317 10.80 11.49 -20.28
CA ARG A 317 12.18 11.08 -20.62
C ARG A 317 12.76 11.86 -21.80
N GLN A 318 11.96 12.18 -22.82
CA GLN A 318 12.42 12.97 -23.96
C GLN A 318 12.80 14.40 -23.54
N LEU A 319 12.00 14.99 -22.66
CA LEU A 319 12.15 16.38 -22.22
C LEU A 319 13.17 16.50 -21.08
N ASP A 320 13.22 15.57 -20.13
CA ASP A 320 14.17 15.58 -19.01
C ASP A 320 14.87 14.22 -18.81
N PRO A 321 15.79 13.82 -19.72
CA PRO A 321 16.34 12.47 -19.78
C PRO A 321 17.21 12.06 -18.60
N ARG A 322 17.61 13.01 -17.75
CA ARG A 322 18.48 12.74 -16.59
C ARG A 322 17.70 12.51 -15.31
N THR A 323 16.44 12.89 -15.27
CA THR A 323 15.62 12.82 -14.06
C THR A 323 14.90 11.47 -14.01
N PRO A 324 15.07 10.68 -12.94
CA PRO A 324 14.33 9.43 -12.73
C PRO A 324 12.81 9.61 -12.86
N VAL A 325 12.18 8.67 -13.55
CA VAL A 325 10.71 8.63 -13.74
C VAL A 325 10.12 7.44 -13.00
N VAL A 326 9.02 7.66 -12.28
CA VAL A 326 8.34 6.66 -11.43
C VAL A 326 6.87 6.61 -11.79
N ILE A 327 6.29 5.42 -11.72
CA ILE A 327 4.83 5.20 -11.74
C ILE A 327 4.39 4.68 -10.39
N THR A 328 3.21 5.07 -9.93
CA THR A 328 2.71 4.69 -8.61
C THR A 328 1.44 3.87 -8.72
N LEU A 329 1.38 2.79 -7.95
CA LEU A 329 0.26 1.88 -7.88
C LEU A 329 -0.42 2.01 -6.51
N ASP A 330 -1.75 2.10 -6.54
CA ASP A 330 -2.59 2.21 -5.35
C ASP A 330 -3.00 0.82 -4.87
N GLN A 331 -3.06 0.60 -3.57
CA GLN A 331 -3.44 -0.70 -2.97
C GLN A 331 -2.64 -1.87 -3.57
N PRO A 332 -1.30 -1.88 -3.41
CA PRO A 332 -0.41 -2.77 -4.15
C PRO A 332 -0.66 -4.27 -3.90
N TRP A 333 -1.34 -4.62 -2.81
CA TRP A 333 -1.67 -6.00 -2.44
C TRP A 333 -3.00 -6.49 -3.02
N GLY A 334 -3.70 -5.64 -3.76
CA GLY A 334 -4.82 -6.05 -4.59
C GLY A 334 -6.07 -6.45 -3.81
N GLU A 335 -6.27 -5.97 -2.58
CA GLU A 335 -7.42 -6.33 -1.74
C GLU A 335 -8.76 -6.07 -2.43
N TYR A 336 -8.82 -5.09 -3.34
CA TYR A 336 -10.00 -4.80 -4.16
C TYR A 336 -10.38 -5.93 -5.13
N VAL A 337 -9.43 -6.77 -5.55
CA VAL A 337 -9.66 -7.93 -6.44
C VAL A 337 -10.53 -8.99 -5.76
N SER A 338 -10.58 -9.00 -4.43
CA SER A 338 -11.49 -9.90 -3.69
C SER A 338 -12.97 -9.59 -3.90
N ARG A 339 -13.32 -8.40 -4.40
CA ARG A 339 -14.70 -7.94 -4.58
C ARG A 339 -15.14 -7.88 -6.04
N GLN A 340 -14.19 -7.67 -6.94
CA GLN A 340 -14.46 -7.56 -8.37
C GLN A 340 -13.29 -8.14 -9.16
N GLU A 341 -13.60 -8.69 -10.33
CA GLU A 341 -12.56 -9.14 -11.25
C GLU A 341 -11.77 -7.93 -11.76
N ALA A 342 -10.49 -7.89 -11.44
CA ALA A 342 -9.57 -6.83 -11.83
C ALA A 342 -8.13 -7.37 -11.85
N ASP A 343 -7.27 -6.71 -12.62
CA ASP A 343 -5.84 -7.06 -12.69
C ASP A 343 -5.13 -6.72 -11.37
N LEU A 344 -4.22 -7.59 -10.94
CA LEU A 344 -3.40 -7.31 -9.77
C LEU A 344 -2.44 -6.14 -10.05
N PRO A 345 -2.22 -5.23 -9.08
CA PRO A 345 -1.31 -4.11 -9.26
C PRO A 345 0.10 -4.55 -9.69
N LEU A 346 0.64 -5.61 -9.09
CA LEU A 346 1.97 -6.12 -9.44
C LEU A 346 2.02 -6.73 -10.86
N HIS A 347 0.92 -7.33 -11.33
CA HIS A 347 0.83 -7.80 -12.72
C HIS A 347 0.76 -6.62 -13.70
N LEU A 348 0.07 -5.54 -13.32
CA LEU A 348 0.05 -4.30 -14.10
C LEU A 348 1.46 -3.67 -14.16
N ALA A 349 2.20 -3.61 -13.05
CA ALA A 349 3.60 -3.18 -13.05
C ALA A 349 4.47 -4.03 -13.97
N ASP A 350 4.39 -5.37 -13.88
CA ASP A 350 5.14 -6.27 -14.76
C ASP A 350 4.76 -6.08 -16.23
N THR A 351 3.47 -5.91 -16.53
CA THR A 351 2.98 -5.63 -17.89
C THR A 351 3.54 -4.32 -18.43
N LEU A 352 3.52 -3.25 -17.63
CA LEU A 352 4.09 -1.96 -18.01
C LEU A 352 5.59 -2.09 -18.27
N LEU A 353 6.34 -2.74 -17.39
CA LEU A 353 7.78 -2.96 -17.59
C LEU A 353 8.07 -3.79 -18.86
N ARG A 354 7.30 -4.84 -19.13
CA ARG A 354 7.46 -5.69 -20.33
C ARG A 354 7.09 -4.98 -21.62
N SER A 355 6.27 -3.93 -21.57
CA SER A 355 5.92 -3.13 -22.75
C SER A 355 7.06 -2.23 -23.25
N GLY A 356 8.23 -2.27 -22.59
CA GLY A 356 9.38 -1.42 -22.90
C GLY A 356 9.38 -0.09 -22.15
N LEU A 357 8.52 0.05 -21.14
CA LEU A 357 8.46 1.24 -20.31
C LEU A 357 9.70 1.35 -19.43
N GLU A 358 10.57 2.31 -19.75
CA GLU A 358 11.80 2.56 -19.00
C GLU A 358 11.51 3.42 -17.75
N VAL A 359 10.93 2.84 -16.71
CA VAL A 359 10.82 3.49 -15.40
C VAL A 359 12.04 3.24 -14.52
N SER A 360 12.37 4.23 -13.69
CA SER A 360 13.43 4.13 -12.69
C SER A 360 12.98 3.51 -11.37
N GLY A 361 11.67 3.39 -11.15
CA GLY A 361 11.09 2.78 -9.97
C GLY A 361 9.56 2.68 -10.03
N VAL A 362 9.00 1.97 -9.04
CA VAL A 362 7.55 1.86 -8.82
C VAL A 362 7.25 2.39 -7.43
N GLY A 363 6.35 3.37 -7.35
CA GLY A 363 5.78 3.85 -6.10
C GLY A 363 4.63 2.96 -5.65
N LEU A 364 4.43 2.87 -4.34
CA LEU A 364 3.37 2.11 -3.70
C LEU A 364 2.58 3.08 -2.81
N GLU A 365 1.26 3.18 -3.03
CA GLU A 365 0.32 4.01 -2.27
C GLU A 365 -0.72 3.17 -1.52
#